data_AF-A0A6B3UJR5-F1
#
_entry.id   AF-A0A6B3UJR5-F1
#
_cell.length_a   1.000
_cell.length_b   1.000
_cell.length_c   1.000
_cell.angle_alpha   90.00
_cell.angle_beta   90.00
_cell.angle_gamma   90.00
#
_symmetry.space_group_name_H-M   'P 1'
#
loop_
_entity.id
_entity.type
_entity.pdbx_description
1 polymer ?
#
loop_
_entity_poly.entity_id
_entity_poly.type
_entity_poly.pdbx_seq_one_letter_code
_entity_poly.pdbx_strand_id
1 'polypeptide(L)'
;MTGAPHQDEYARALAVLEQESPRGRLLVACSLLDEVLRRLLLAYFIQGDTARELVEEHGAPLSSYAARARAAYVLGLLSKAELQDVLALGDLRNIFAHQVEVDYEHPEVRAFAPRLRRAAGLAPRDRREPAEVVDAACV
;
A
#
# COMPACT_ATOMS: atom_id res chain seq x y z
N MET A 1 -13.09 -9.70 22.86
CA MET A 1 -13.46 -8.99 21.63
C MET A 1 -12.36 -7.99 21.34
N THR A 2 -11.30 -8.40 20.66
CA THR A 2 -10.14 -7.53 20.39
C THR A 2 -9.99 -7.43 18.88
N GLY A 3 -10.80 -6.58 18.26
CA GLY A 3 -10.47 -6.09 16.91
C GLY A 3 -9.15 -5.36 17.03
N ALA A 4 -8.14 -5.78 16.26
CA ALA A 4 -6.82 -5.18 16.35
C ALA A 4 -6.96 -3.68 16.04
N PRO A 5 -6.35 -2.76 16.83
CA PRO A 5 -6.55 -1.30 16.72
C PRO A 5 -6.26 -0.71 15.32
N HIS A 6 -5.61 -1.47 14.45
CA HIS A 6 -5.31 -1.09 13.07
C HIS A 6 -6.45 -1.36 12.09
N GLN A 7 -7.34 -2.32 12.35
CA GLN A 7 -8.44 -2.63 11.44
C GLN A 7 -9.38 -1.42 11.26
N ASP A 8 -9.56 -0.63 12.34
CA ASP A 8 -10.36 0.58 12.33
C ASP A 8 -9.71 1.72 11.51
N GLU A 9 -8.37 1.80 11.53
CA GLU A 9 -7.61 2.79 10.76
C GLU A 9 -7.67 2.52 9.26
N TYR A 10 -7.52 1.26 8.84
CA TYR A 10 -7.69 0.86 7.44
C TYR A 10 -9.12 1.09 6.97
N ALA A 11 -10.13 0.73 7.77
CA ALA A 11 -11.53 0.95 7.44
C ALA A 11 -11.85 2.45 7.25
N ARG A 12 -11.30 3.31 8.11
CA ARG A 12 -11.42 4.78 7.97
C ARG A 12 -10.71 5.28 6.73
N ALA A 13 -9.50 4.80 6.44
CA ALA A 13 -8.77 5.17 5.23
C ALA A 13 -9.55 4.78 3.96
N LEU A 14 -10.17 3.60 3.93
CA LEU A 14 -11.05 3.17 2.83
C LEU A 14 -12.29 4.05 2.69
N ALA A 15 -12.93 4.44 3.80
CA ALA A 15 -14.08 5.34 3.77
C ALA A 15 -13.70 6.75 3.24
N VAL A 16 -12.51 7.25 3.60
CA VAL A 16 -11.98 8.51 3.06
C VAL A 16 -11.69 8.37 1.56
N LEU A 17 -11.08 7.26 1.14
CA LEU A 17 -10.81 6.97 -0.28
C LEU A 17 -12.10 7.00 -1.13
N GLU A 18 -13.22 6.54 -0.62
CA GLU A 18 -14.49 6.55 -1.36
C GLU A 18 -15.04 7.97 -1.61
N GLN A 19 -14.69 8.92 -0.75
CA GLN A 19 -15.17 10.31 -0.82
C GLN A 19 -14.19 11.24 -1.56
N GLU A 20 -12.98 10.77 -1.84
CA GLU A 20 -11.93 11.58 -2.43
C GLU A 20 -12.02 11.65 -3.96
N SER A 21 -11.48 12.75 -4.49
CA SER A 21 -11.25 12.86 -5.93
C SER A 21 -10.32 11.74 -6.43
N PRO A 22 -10.37 11.36 -7.71
CA PRO A 22 -9.27 10.69 -8.41
C PRO A 22 -7.86 10.87 -7.82
N ARG A 23 -7.44 12.14 -7.75
CA ARG A 23 -6.15 12.56 -7.22
C ARG A 23 -6.04 12.24 -5.73
N GLY A 24 -7.04 12.61 -4.94
CA GLY A 24 -7.09 12.35 -3.51
C GLY A 24 -6.97 10.86 -3.18
N ARG A 25 -7.65 9.99 -3.96
CA ARG A 25 -7.55 8.54 -3.81
C ARG A 25 -6.14 8.01 -3.96
N LEU A 26 -5.43 8.47 -5.00
CA LEU A 26 -4.05 8.06 -5.22
C LEU A 26 -3.13 8.54 -4.09
N LEU A 27 -3.27 9.80 -3.67
CA LEU A 27 -2.45 10.38 -2.60
C LEU A 27 -2.66 9.62 -1.28
N VAL A 28 -3.91 9.40 -0.89
CA VAL A 28 -4.26 8.65 0.33
C VAL A 28 -3.78 7.20 0.26
N ALA A 29 -3.98 6.52 -0.88
CA ALA A 29 -3.51 5.14 -1.06
C ALA A 29 -1.98 5.02 -0.96
N CYS A 30 -1.23 5.96 -1.56
CA CYS A 30 0.23 5.96 -1.46
C CYS A 30 0.72 6.27 -0.05
N SER A 31 0.06 7.18 0.68
CA SER A 31 0.38 7.46 2.08
C SER A 31 0.14 6.23 2.97
N LEU A 32 -0.98 5.53 2.76
CA LEU A 32 -1.28 4.29 3.47
C LEU A 32 -0.23 3.19 3.17
N LEU A 33 0.16 3.05 1.92
CA LEU A 33 1.19 2.09 1.51
C LEU A 33 2.57 2.42 2.09
N ASP A 34 2.92 3.70 2.20
CA ASP A 34 4.15 4.13 2.88
C ASP A 34 4.16 3.71 4.35
N GLU A 35 3.04 3.91 5.05
CA GLU A 35 2.86 3.50 6.44
C GLU A 35 2.94 1.98 6.60
N VAL A 36 2.36 1.22 5.68
CA VAL A 36 2.48 -0.25 5.65
C VAL A 36 3.95 -0.65 5.53
N LEU A 37 4.70 -0.06 4.59
CA LEU A 37 6.12 -0.37 4.39
C LEU A 37 6.96 -0.01 5.63
N ARG A 38 6.70 1.15 6.23
CA ARG A 38 7.35 1.61 7.47
C ARG A 38 7.16 0.57 8.58
N ARG A 39 5.92 0.16 8.82
CA ARG A 39 5.57 -0.81 9.85
C ARG A 39 6.11 -2.20 9.56
N LEU A 40 6.09 -2.62 8.29
CA LEU A 40 6.65 -3.89 7.84
C LEU A 40 8.14 -3.99 8.17
N LEU A 41 8.90 -2.93 7.87
CA LEU A 41 10.34 -2.88 8.18
C LEU A 41 10.59 -2.89 9.69
N LEU A 42 9.86 -2.07 10.47
CA LEU A 42 10.02 -2.04 11.93
C LEU A 42 9.61 -3.35 12.60
N ALA A 43 8.63 -4.06 12.06
CA ALA A 43 8.24 -5.38 12.56
C ALA A 43 9.27 -6.47 12.23
N TYR A 44 9.99 -6.32 11.11
CA TYR A 44 10.99 -7.29 10.66
C TYR A 44 12.37 -7.06 11.31
N PHE A 45 12.73 -5.81 11.59
CA PHE A 45 14.00 -5.46 12.20
C PHE A 45 14.09 -5.92 13.66
N ILE A 46 15.33 -6.06 14.13
CA ILE A 46 15.61 -6.26 15.55
C ILE A 46 15.07 -5.03 16.31
N GLN A 47 14.21 -5.27 17.30
CA GLN A 47 13.58 -4.21 18.06
C GLN A 47 14.63 -3.43 18.87
N GLY A 48 14.63 -2.10 18.71
CA GLY A 48 15.57 -1.21 19.38
C GLY A 48 15.63 0.15 18.69
N ASP A 49 16.34 1.09 19.31
CA ASP A 49 16.39 2.47 18.82
C ASP A 49 17.08 2.58 17.47
N THR A 50 18.11 1.76 17.20
CA THR A 50 18.76 1.70 15.89
C THR A 50 17.79 1.39 14.74
N ALA A 51 16.76 0.57 14.97
CA ALA A 51 15.75 0.30 13.93
C ALA A 51 14.87 1.52 13.67
N ARG A 52 14.55 2.30 14.70
CA ARG A 52 13.79 3.55 14.57
C ARG A 52 14.63 4.65 13.92
N GLU A 53 15.90 4.80 14.31
CA GLU A 53 16.86 5.72 13.68
C GLU A 53 16.98 5.49 12.16
N LEU A 54 16.91 4.23 11.72
CA LEU A 54 16.98 3.90 10.30
C LEU A 54 15.70 4.24 9.52
N VAL A 55 14.52 4.31 10.17
CA VAL A 55 13.21 4.34 9.49
C VAL A 55 12.36 5.57 9.80
N GLU A 56 12.36 6.03 11.05
CA GLU A 56 11.46 7.04 11.61
C GLU A 56 12.13 8.40 11.84
N GLU A 57 13.44 8.45 12.06
CA GLU A 57 14.13 9.72 12.35
C GLU A 57 14.16 10.68 11.17
N HIS A 58 14.28 11.98 11.49
CA HIS A 58 14.35 13.01 10.48
C HIS A 58 15.65 12.88 9.68
N GLY A 59 15.54 12.71 8.36
CA GLY A 59 16.70 12.42 7.51
C GLY A 59 17.19 10.97 7.58
N ALA A 60 16.41 10.06 8.18
CA ALA A 60 16.75 8.65 8.25
C ALA A 60 17.01 8.03 6.86
N PRO A 61 17.92 7.04 6.74
CA PRO A 61 18.22 6.39 5.47
C PRO A 61 17.00 5.77 4.76
N LEU A 62 16.03 5.25 5.54
CA LEU A 62 14.78 4.67 5.03
C LEU A 62 13.58 5.60 5.27
N SER A 63 13.80 6.92 5.21
CA SER A 63 12.74 7.93 5.38
C SER A 63 11.81 8.06 4.17
N SER A 64 12.31 7.76 2.95
CA SER A 64 11.51 7.91 1.73
C SER A 64 10.74 6.65 1.35
N TYR A 65 9.57 6.85 0.75
CA TYR A 65 8.72 5.80 0.18
C TYR A 65 9.51 4.80 -0.69
N ALA A 66 10.32 5.31 -1.61
CA ALA A 66 11.11 4.47 -2.51
C ALA A 66 12.26 3.75 -1.79
N ALA A 67 12.87 4.38 -0.76
CA ALA A 67 13.91 3.72 0.05
C ALA A 67 13.33 2.55 0.84
N ARG A 68 12.16 2.73 1.48
CA ARG A 68 11.46 1.66 2.20
C ARG A 68 11.07 0.50 1.28
N ALA A 69 10.50 0.81 0.11
CA ALA A 69 10.15 -0.19 -0.89
C ALA A 69 11.37 -1.03 -1.33
N ARG A 70 12.49 -0.36 -1.64
CA ARG A 70 13.73 -1.05 -2.03
C ARG A 70 14.31 -1.88 -0.89
N ALA A 71 14.32 -1.36 0.33
CA ALA A 71 14.74 -2.10 1.52
C ALA A 71 13.91 -3.37 1.71
N ALA A 72 12.58 -3.25 1.67
CA ALA A 72 11.68 -4.39 1.81
C ALA A 72 11.92 -5.45 0.70
N TYR A 73 12.20 -5.04 -0.53
CA TYR A 73 12.56 -5.97 -1.61
C TYR A 73 13.88 -6.71 -1.36
N VAL A 74 14.96 -6.00 -1.02
CA VAL A 74 16.27 -6.66 -0.81
C VAL A 74 16.30 -7.56 0.42
N LEU A 75 15.41 -7.30 1.39
CA LEU A 75 15.18 -8.16 2.55
C LEU A 75 14.26 -9.37 2.24
N GLY A 76 13.74 -9.48 1.02
CA GLY A 76 12.85 -10.57 0.61
C GLY A 76 11.39 -10.43 1.07
N LEU A 77 11.00 -9.26 1.62
CA LEU A 77 9.64 -8.99 2.08
C LEU A 77 8.68 -8.61 0.94
N LEU A 78 9.24 -8.19 -0.20
CA LEU A 78 8.51 -7.93 -1.43
C LEU A 78 9.08 -8.76 -2.58
N SER A 79 8.21 -9.26 -3.44
CA SER A 79 8.59 -9.77 -4.76
C SER A 79 9.03 -8.63 -5.69
N LYS A 80 9.73 -8.97 -6.77
CA LYS A 80 10.15 -7.99 -7.79
C LYS A 80 8.96 -7.26 -8.41
N ALA A 81 7.84 -7.95 -8.59
CA ALA A 81 6.61 -7.37 -9.12
C ALA A 81 5.99 -6.36 -8.13
N GLU A 82 5.91 -6.70 -6.85
CA GLU A 82 5.41 -5.76 -5.82
C GLU A 82 6.29 -4.52 -5.73
N LEU A 83 7.61 -4.67 -5.76
CA LEU A 83 8.51 -3.52 -5.80
C LEU A 83 8.21 -2.60 -6.99
N GLN A 84 8.01 -3.18 -8.19
CA GLN A 84 7.71 -2.42 -9.40
C GLN A 84 6.39 -1.67 -9.28
N ASP A 85 5.34 -2.33 -8.79
CA ASP A 85 4.02 -1.73 -8.58
C ASP A 85 4.08 -0.58 -7.56
N VAL A 86 4.76 -0.80 -6.43
CA VAL A 86 4.96 0.22 -5.38
C VAL A 86 5.70 1.43 -5.96
N LEU A 87 6.84 1.24 -6.62
CA LEU A 87 7.59 2.36 -7.21
C LEU A 87 6.78 3.11 -8.28
N ALA A 88 6.03 2.40 -9.11
CA ALA A 88 5.15 2.99 -10.11
C ALA A 88 4.05 3.88 -9.48
N LEU A 89 3.46 3.45 -8.35
CA LEU A 89 2.52 4.26 -7.58
C LEU A 89 3.18 5.52 -7.01
N GLY A 90 4.42 5.41 -6.51
CA GLY A 90 5.20 6.56 -6.02
C GLY A 90 5.47 7.59 -7.12
N ASP A 91 5.85 7.14 -8.32
CA ASP A 91 6.07 8.02 -9.47
C ASP A 91 4.76 8.69 -9.91
N LEU A 92 3.67 7.92 -9.97
CA LEU A 92 2.35 8.46 -10.31
C LEU A 92 1.89 9.49 -9.28
N ARG A 93 2.07 9.22 -7.99
CA ARG A 93 1.79 10.16 -6.90
C ARG A 93 2.57 11.47 -7.08
N ASN A 94 3.85 11.40 -7.46
CA ASN A 94 4.67 12.59 -7.67
C ASN A 94 4.16 13.44 -8.85
N ILE A 95 3.70 12.81 -9.94
CA ILE A 95 3.08 13.52 -11.06
C ILE A 95 1.83 14.29 -10.58
N PHE A 96 0.93 13.62 -9.85
CA PHE A 96 -0.27 14.23 -9.29
C PHE A 96 0.00 15.26 -8.17
N ALA A 97 1.17 15.20 -7.51
CA ALA A 97 1.57 16.17 -6.50
C ALA A 97 2.11 17.46 -7.12
N HIS A 98 2.85 17.36 -8.24
CA HIS A 98 3.53 18.49 -8.85
C HIS A 98 2.78 19.15 -10.01
N GLN A 99 1.83 18.46 -10.64
CA GLN A 99 1.04 19.03 -11.73
C GLN A 99 -0.38 19.38 -11.24
N VAL A 100 -0.77 20.65 -11.40
CA VAL A 100 -2.03 21.19 -10.85
C VAL A 100 -3.26 20.75 -11.66
N GLU A 101 -3.09 20.47 -12.96
CA GLU A 101 -4.17 20.12 -13.91
C GLU A 101 -3.99 18.73 -14.54
N VAL A 102 -3.61 17.71 -13.75
CA VAL A 102 -3.55 16.33 -14.24
C VAL A 102 -4.78 15.55 -13.78
N ASP A 103 -5.51 15.01 -14.74
CA ASP A 103 -6.57 14.03 -14.53
C ASP A 103 -6.10 12.61 -14.92
N TYR A 104 -6.96 11.61 -14.76
CA TYR A 104 -6.63 10.22 -15.12
C TYR A 104 -6.51 9.98 -16.63
N GLU A 105 -7.04 10.88 -17.46
CA GLU A 105 -6.95 10.79 -18.91
C GLU A 105 -5.64 11.35 -19.45
N HIS A 106 -4.85 12.00 -18.59
CA HIS A 106 -3.53 12.48 -18.95
C HIS A 106 -2.66 11.33 -19.51
N PRO A 107 -2.01 11.52 -20.68
CA PRO A 107 -1.25 10.45 -21.35
C PRO A 107 -0.18 9.82 -20.46
N GLU A 108 0.46 10.64 -19.61
CA GLU A 108 1.46 10.15 -18.66
C GLU A 108 0.83 9.21 -17.63
N VAL A 109 -0.38 9.50 -17.14
CA VAL A 109 -1.11 8.68 -16.17
C VAL A 109 -1.57 7.37 -16.79
N ARG A 110 -2.12 7.40 -18.02
CA ARG A 110 -2.53 6.18 -18.74
C ARG A 110 -1.36 5.24 -19.03
N ALA A 111 -0.14 5.78 -19.20
CA ALA A 111 1.07 4.98 -19.40
C ALA A 111 1.48 4.18 -18.14
N PHE A 112 0.96 4.51 -16.95
CA PHE A 112 1.23 3.77 -15.72
C PHE A 112 0.33 2.55 -15.51
N ALA A 113 -0.90 2.54 -16.06
CA ALA A 113 -1.82 1.40 -15.92
C ALA A 113 -1.21 0.04 -16.30
N PRO A 114 -0.47 -0.12 -17.43
CA PRO A 114 0.17 -1.41 -17.76
C PRO A 114 1.39 -1.75 -16.89
N ARG A 115 1.91 -0.80 -16.10
CA ARG A 115 3.03 -1.03 -15.17
C ARG A 115 2.57 -1.64 -13.85
N LEU A 116 1.30 -1.50 -13.50
CA LEU A 116 0.68 -2.06 -12.29
C LEU A 116 0.25 -3.52 -12.53
N ARG A 117 1.22 -4.43 -12.48
CA ARG A 117 1.04 -5.83 -12.91
C ARG A 117 0.08 -6.60 -12.03
N ARG A 118 0.02 -6.32 -10.72
CA ARG A 118 -0.95 -6.97 -9.82
C ARG A 118 -2.31 -6.29 -9.74
N ALA A 119 -2.40 -4.99 -10.00
CA ALA A 119 -3.70 -4.30 -10.02
C ALA A 119 -4.61 -4.86 -11.13
N ALA A 120 -4.04 -5.21 -12.28
CA ALA A 120 -4.77 -5.88 -13.37
C ALA A 120 -5.32 -7.28 -12.99
N GLY A 121 -4.73 -7.94 -11.99
CA GLY A 121 -5.16 -9.25 -11.46
C GLY A 121 -6.04 -9.17 -10.20
N LEU A 122 -6.33 -7.94 -9.72
CA LEU A 122 -7.20 -7.66 -8.57
C LEU A 122 -8.65 -7.35 -8.99
N ALA A 123 -9.06 -7.76 -10.20
CA ALA A 123 -10.48 -7.79 -10.56
C ALA A 123 -11.26 -8.40 -9.39
N PRO A 124 -12.42 -7.82 -8.98
CA PRO A 124 -13.14 -8.25 -7.80
C PRO A 124 -13.24 -9.77 -7.82
N ARG A 125 -12.54 -10.44 -6.90
CA ARG A 125 -12.77 -11.86 -6.72
C ARG A 125 -14.20 -11.93 -6.25
N ASP A 126 -15.04 -12.48 -7.10
CA ASP A 126 -16.43 -12.80 -6.78
C ASP A 126 -16.44 -13.32 -5.34
N ARG A 127 -17.19 -12.66 -4.45
CA ARG A 127 -17.26 -13.07 -3.05
C ARG A 127 -17.62 -14.55 -3.09
N ARG A 128 -16.71 -15.43 -2.72
CA ARG A 128 -17.10 -16.80 -2.42
C ARG A 128 -18.08 -16.66 -1.27
N GLU A 129 -19.34 -17.01 -1.53
CA GLU A 129 -20.29 -17.22 -0.44
C GLU A 129 -19.62 -18.15 0.58
N PRO A 130 -19.74 -17.85 1.88
CA PRO A 130 -19.15 -18.71 2.90
C PRO A 130 -19.65 -20.12 2.66
N ALA A 131 -18.72 -21.06 2.48
CA ALA A 131 -19.03 -22.47 2.33
C ALA A 131 -20.00 -22.86 3.45
N GLU A 132 -21.15 -23.43 3.08
CA GLU A 132 -22.10 -23.96 4.04
C GLU A 132 -21.34 -24.78 5.07
N VAL A 133 -21.48 -24.36 6.33
CA VAL A 133 -20.99 -25.13 7.46
C VAL A 133 -21.79 -26.42 7.44
N VAL A 134 -21.18 -27.49 6.93
CA VAL A 134 -21.77 -28.83 7.00
C VAL A 134 -21.88 -29.16 8.48
N ASP A 135 -23.12 -29.21 8.94
CA ASP A 135 -23.52 -29.42 10.31
C ASP A 135 -22.89 -30.73 10.82
N ALA A 136 -21.86 -30.61 11.66
CA ALA A 136 -21.33 -31.73 12.41
C ALA A 136 -22.27 -31.99 13.61
N ALA A 137 -23.46 -32.49 13.30
CA ALA A 137 -24.44 -32.92 14.28
C ALA A 137 -24.74 -34.42 14.05
N CYS A 138 -24.30 -35.22 15.03
CA CYS A 138 -24.93 -36.42 15.55
C CYS A 138 -25.66 -37.35 14.56
N VAL A 139 -25.12 -38.55 14.31
CA VAL A 139 -25.59 -39.87 14.81
C VAL A 139 -24.53 -40.91 14.46
#